data_AF-A0A1D6WKF3-F1
#
_entry.id   AF-A0A1D6WKF3-F1
#
_cell.length_a   1.000
_cell.length_b   1.000
_cell.length_c   1.000
_cell.angle_alpha   90.00
_cell.angle_beta   90.00
_cell.angle_gamma   90.00
#
_symmetry.space_group_name_H-M   'P 1'
#
loop_
_entity.id
_entity.type
_entity.pdbx_description
1 polymer ?
#
loop_
_entity_poly.entity_id
_entity_poly.type
_entity_poly.pdbx_seq_one_letter_code
_entity_poly.pdbx_strand_id
1 'polypeptide(L)'
;CRQSSTRWTPTTDQIRILKDLYYNNGVRSPTAEQIQRISAKLRQYGKIEGKNVFYWFQNHKARERQKKRLIAAATTDNTNLPMQMQLQRGVWRSSADDPIHHKYTNP
;
A
#
# COMPACT_ATOMS: atom_id res chain seq x y z
N CYS A 1 -9.95 -7.82 21.34
CA CYS A 1 -10.66 -6.66 20.76
C CYS A 1 -9.62 -5.71 20.14
N ARG A 2 -9.49 -5.63 18.81
CA ARG A 2 -8.63 -4.58 18.22
C ARG A 2 -9.34 -3.25 18.44
N GLN A 3 -8.75 -2.38 19.26
CA GLN A 3 -9.24 -1.02 19.44
C GLN A 3 -9.55 -0.42 18.06
N SER A 4 -10.73 0.20 17.93
CA SER A 4 -11.15 0.93 16.75
C SER A 4 -10.18 2.09 16.52
N SER A 5 -9.05 1.80 15.89
CA SER A 5 -8.07 2.83 15.53
C SER A 5 -8.73 3.70 14.48
N THR A 6 -9.05 4.94 14.84
CA THR A 6 -9.41 5.97 13.87
C THR A 6 -8.38 5.95 12.74
N ARG A 7 -8.85 5.84 11.50
CA ARG A 7 -7.98 5.82 10.33
C ARG A 7 -7.25 7.17 10.27
N TRP A 8 -5.93 7.13 10.26
CA TRP A 8 -5.13 8.34 10.13
C TRP A 8 -5.29 8.89 8.70
N THR A 9 -5.70 10.16 8.62
CA THR A 9 -5.77 10.91 7.36
C THR A 9 -4.62 11.91 7.37
N PRO A 10 -3.54 11.65 6.62
CA PRO A 10 -2.36 12.50 6.65
C PRO A 10 -2.63 13.86 5.99
N THR A 11 -2.09 14.93 6.56
CA THR A 11 -2.13 16.26 5.93
C THR A 11 -1.08 16.39 4.84
N THR A 12 -1.26 17.35 3.93
CA THR A 12 -0.33 17.60 2.82
C THR A 12 1.10 17.84 3.32
N ASP A 13 1.28 18.62 4.39
CA ASP A 13 2.59 18.85 5.00
C ASP A 13 3.20 17.60 5.61
N GLN A 14 2.38 16.76 6.28
CA GLN A 14 2.88 15.49 6.82
C GLN A 14 3.40 14.59 5.70
N ILE A 15 2.68 14.51 4.58
CA ILE A 15 3.12 13.74 3.41
C ILE A 15 4.39 14.32 2.80
N ARG A 16 4.48 15.64 2.65
CA ARG A 16 5.66 16.31 2.09
C ARG A 16 6.93 15.98 2.88
N ILE A 17 6.85 16.09 4.21
CA ILE A 17 7.99 15.82 5.10
C ILE A 17 8.38 14.32 5.07
N LEU A 18 7.39 13.41 5.10
CA LEU A 18 7.67 11.97 5.03
C LEU A 18 8.35 11.58 3.70
N LYS A 19 7.89 12.15 2.58
CA LYS A 19 8.51 11.95 1.27
C LYS A 19 9.93 12.50 1.22
N ASP A 20 10.16 13.71 1.74
CA ASP A 20 11.49 14.31 1.82
C ASP A 20 12.47 13.42 2.61
N LEU A 21 12.04 12.92 3.79
CA LEU A 21 12.82 11.97 4.57
C LEU A 21 13.15 10.68 3.79
N TYR A 22 12.20 10.18 3.01
CA TYR A 22 12.36 8.93 2.27
C TYR A 22 13.27 9.07 1.04
N TYR A 23 13.00 10.06 0.19
CA TYR A 23 13.64 10.22 -1.12
C TYR A 23 14.91 11.06 -1.06
N ASN A 24 14.92 12.14 -0.27
CA ASN A 24 16.04 13.08 -0.23
C ASN A 24 17.05 12.70 0.86
N ASN A 25 16.56 12.34 2.05
CA ASN A 25 17.43 11.95 3.18
C ASN A 25 17.72 10.44 3.26
N GLY A 26 17.15 9.64 2.35
CA GLY A 26 17.43 8.20 2.24
C GLY A 26 16.94 7.33 3.39
N VAL A 27 16.06 7.84 4.27
CA VAL A 27 15.56 7.09 5.43
C VAL A 27 14.55 6.05 4.95
N ARG A 28 14.97 4.78 4.87
CA ARG A 28 14.10 3.69 4.38
C ARG A 28 13.57 2.78 5.48
N SER A 29 14.31 2.64 6.57
CA SER A 29 13.96 1.80 7.71
C SER A 29 14.29 2.56 9.00
N PRO A 30 13.46 3.52 9.42
CA PRO A 30 13.75 4.32 10.61
C PRO A 30 13.75 3.45 11.87
N THR A 31 14.66 3.73 12.80
CA THR A 31 14.70 3.10 14.13
C THR A 31 13.51 3.55 14.99
N ALA A 32 13.25 2.87 16.11
CA ALA A 32 12.17 3.25 17.03
C ALA A 32 12.30 4.70 17.52
N GLU A 33 13.53 5.13 17.83
CA GLU A 33 13.83 6.49 18.27
C GLU A 33 13.59 7.51 17.14
N GLN A 34 14.00 7.19 15.90
CA GLN A 34 13.70 8.02 14.73
C GLN A 34 12.20 8.13 14.49
N ILE A 35 11.44 7.04 14.64
CA ILE A 35 9.98 7.05 14.51
C ILE A 35 9.36 8.00 15.54
N GLN A 36 9.82 7.95 16.79
CA GLN A 36 9.36 8.87 17.83
C GLN A 36 9.67 10.33 17.46
N ARG A 37 10.91 10.65 17.10
CA ARG A 37 11.31 12.02 16.69
C ARG A 37 10.51 12.53 15.47
N ILE A 38 10.35 11.70 14.44
CA ILE A 38 9.56 12.05 13.25
C ILE A 38 8.11 12.28 13.64
N SER A 39 7.50 11.40 14.45
CA SER A 39 6.11 11.56 14.87
C SER A 39 5.90 12.82 15.71
N ALA A 40 6.85 13.16 16.59
CA ALA A 40 6.81 14.39 17.37
C ALA A 40 6.88 15.63 16.46
N LYS A 41 7.82 15.64 15.50
CA LYS A 41 7.92 16.72 14.50
C LYS A 41 6.65 16.85 13.66
N LEU A 42 6.03 15.75 13.27
CA LEU A 42 4.83 15.77 12.41
C LEU A 42 3.55 16.17 13.15
N ARG A 43 3.57 16.13 14.49
CA ARG A 43 2.42 16.42 15.35
C ARG A 43 2.00 17.89 15.30
N GLN A 44 2.92 18.80 14.95
CA GLN A 44 2.62 20.21 14.72
C GLN A 44 1.73 20.46 13.48
N TYR A 45 1.68 19.49 12.55
CA TYR A 45 0.90 19.58 11.31
C TYR A 45 -0.40 18.75 11.35
N GLY A 46 -0.75 18.18 12.51
CA GLY A 46 -1.95 17.37 12.72
C GLY A 46 -1.72 16.13 13.58
N LYS A 47 -2.83 15.46 13.96
CA LYS A 47 -2.78 14.25 14.80
C LYS A 47 -2.03 13.12 14.09
N ILE A 48 -1.00 12.59 14.72
CA ILE A 48 -0.21 11.45 14.24
C ILE A 48 0.34 10.64 15.43
N GLU A 49 0.46 9.34 15.21
CA GLU A 49 1.06 8.39 16.16
C GLU A 49 2.27 7.71 15.52
N GLY A 50 3.19 7.18 16.34
CA GLY A 50 4.38 6.48 15.84
C GLY A 50 4.06 5.31 14.90
N LYS A 51 2.96 4.58 15.15
CA LYS A 51 2.50 3.49 14.29
C LYS A 51 2.19 3.95 12.86
N ASN A 52 1.69 5.17 12.70
CA ASN A 52 1.38 5.73 11.38
C ASN A 52 2.66 5.98 10.58
N VAL A 53 3.68 6.53 11.23
CA VAL A 53 5.01 6.74 10.62
C VAL A 53 5.60 5.38 10.24
N PHE A 54 5.63 4.42 11.15
CA PHE A 54 6.12 3.05 10.89
C PHE A 54 5.45 2.42 9.66
N TYR A 55 4.11 2.42 9.63
CA TYR A 55 3.37 1.85 8.50
C TYR A 55 3.53 2.64 7.21
N TRP A 56 3.72 3.95 7.26
CA TRP A 56 3.96 4.75 6.06
C TRP A 56 5.26 4.31 5.38
N PHE A 57 6.36 4.16 6.14
CA PHE A 57 7.64 3.67 5.61
C PHE A 57 7.56 2.22 5.13
N GLN A 58 6.87 1.34 5.86
CA GLN A 58 6.64 -0.04 5.40
C GLN A 58 5.83 -0.10 4.11
N ASN A 59 4.75 0.68 4.01
CA ASN A 59 3.90 0.73 2.82
C ASN A 59 4.65 1.27 1.61
N HIS A 60 5.47 2.31 1.78
CA HIS A 60 6.26 2.86 0.68
C HIS A 60 7.22 1.82 0.10
N LYS A 61 7.98 1.12 0.95
CA LYS A 61 8.82 0.00 0.53
C LYS A 61 8.04 -1.13 -0.14
N ALA A 62 6.89 -1.49 0.42
CA ALA A 62 6.05 -2.54 -0.13
C ALA A 62 5.55 -2.18 -1.54
N ARG A 63 5.14 -0.92 -1.75
CA ARG A 63 4.67 -0.41 -3.04
C ARG A 63 5.80 -0.33 -4.06
N GLU A 64 7.01 0.08 -3.67
CA GLU A 64 8.19 0.05 -4.56
C GLU A 64 8.49 -1.38 -5.04
N ARG A 65 8.49 -2.34 -4.12
CA ARG A 65 8.71 -3.75 -4.44
C ARG A 65 7.60 -4.33 -5.32
N GLN A 66 6.34 -3.95 -5.07
CA GLN A 66 5.22 -4.36 -5.91
C GLN A 66 5.34 -3.77 -7.32
N LYS A 67 5.68 -2.49 -7.46
CA LYS A 67 5.89 -1.84 -8.76
C LYS A 67 6.99 -2.55 -9.57
N LYS A 68 8.11 -2.91 -8.92
CA LYS A 68 9.19 -3.70 -9.56
C LYS A 68 8.72 -5.06 -10.06
N ARG A 69 7.92 -5.80 -9.27
CA ARG A 69 7.36 -7.09 -9.70
C ARG A 69 6.37 -6.97 -10.85
N LEU A 70 5.53 -5.94 -10.85
CA LEU A 70 4.57 -5.71 -11.94
C LEU A 70 5.28 -5.37 -13.25
N ILE A 71 6.33 -4.53 -13.19
CA ILE A 71 7.15 -4.22 -14.36
C ILE A 71 7.87 -5.47 -14.86
N ALA A 72 8.50 -6.25 -13.98
CA ALA A 72 9.17 -7.48 -14.34
C ALA A 72 8.22 -8.53 -14.95
N ALA A 73 6.97 -8.59 -14.49
CA ALA A 73 5.96 -9.48 -15.06
C ALA A 73 5.50 -9.00 -16.44
N ALA A 74 5.38 -7.70 -16.68
CA ALA A 74 4.94 -7.12 -17.95
C ALA A 74 6.02 -7.18 -19.06
N THR A 75 7.29 -7.32 -18.71
CA THR A 75 8.38 -7.49 -19.68
C THR A 75 8.55 -8.93 -20.17
N THR A 76 7.77 -9.89 -19.65
CA THR A 76 7.93 -11.34 -19.91
C THR A 76 6.81 -11.91 -20.80
N ASP A 77 6.19 -11.09 -21.65
CA ASP A 77 5.09 -11.51 -22.56
C ASP A 77 5.60 -12.10 -23.90
N ASN A 78 6.61 -13.01 -23.91
CA ASN A 78 6.91 -13.79 -25.12
C ASN A 78 7.13 -15.30 -24.94
N THR A 79 7.25 -15.87 -23.74
CA THR A 79 7.36 -17.34 -23.64
C THR A 79 6.73 -17.92 -22.38
N ASN A 80 5.73 -18.78 -22.58
CA ASN A 80 5.22 -19.85 -21.70
C ASN A 80 5.74 -19.86 -20.25
N LEU A 81 4.86 -19.56 -19.29
CA LEU A 81 5.05 -19.93 -17.88
C LEU A 81 3.85 -20.77 -17.38
N PRO A 82 4.10 -21.81 -16.55
CA PRO A 82 3.09 -22.75 -16.13
C PRO A 82 2.10 -22.13 -15.13
N MET A 83 0.85 -22.53 -15.28
CA MET A 83 -0.42 -22.04 -14.73
C MET A 83 -0.56 -21.90 -13.19
N GLN A 84 0.50 -22.00 -12.38
CA GLN A 84 0.38 -22.19 -10.92
C GLN A 84 0.44 -20.93 -10.02
N MET A 85 0.44 -19.71 -10.56
CA MET A 85 0.43 -18.47 -9.75
C MET A 85 -0.72 -17.49 -10.04
N GLN A 86 -1.86 -17.97 -10.54
CA GLN A 86 -3.04 -17.12 -10.77
C GLN A 86 -3.93 -16.89 -9.53
N LEU A 87 -3.73 -17.62 -8.42
CA LEU A 87 -4.49 -17.44 -7.16
C LEU A 87 -3.94 -16.28 -6.30
N GLN A 88 -3.96 -15.06 -6.85
CA GLN A 88 -3.86 -13.79 -6.12
C GLN A 88 -4.07 -12.55 -7.00
N ARG A 89 -4.48 -12.70 -8.27
CA ARG A 89 -4.93 -11.58 -9.09
C ARG A 89 -6.39 -11.27 -8.77
N GLY A 90 -6.62 -10.56 -7.68
CA GLY A 90 -7.87 -9.85 -7.41
C GLY A 90 -8.08 -8.74 -8.44
N VAL A 91 -8.50 -9.14 -9.63
CA VAL A 91 -9.13 -8.28 -10.61
C VAL A 91 -10.60 -8.25 -10.24
N TRP A 92 -11.09 -7.11 -9.78
CA TRP A 92 -12.53 -6.83 -9.83
C TRP A 92 -12.90 -6.83 -11.32
N ARG A 93 -13.27 -8.00 -11.85
CA ARG A 93 -13.89 -8.09 -13.18
C ARG A 93 -15.19 -7.29 -13.07
N SER A 94 -15.36 -6.34 -13.98
CA SER A 94 -16.65 -5.67 -14.16
C SER A 94 -17.72 -6.73 -14.37
N SER A 95 -18.86 -6.52 -13.72
CA SER A 95 -19.97 -7.47 -13.46
C SER A 95 -20.68 -8.03 -14.70
N ALA A 96 -20.11 -7.94 -15.90
CA ALA A 96 -20.76 -8.31 -17.17
C ALA A 96 -20.47 -9.75 -17.62
N ASP A 97 -19.44 -10.42 -17.08
CA ASP A 97 -19.01 -11.75 -17.52
C ASP A 97 -19.06 -12.81 -16.39
N ASP A 98 -20.05 -12.75 -15.49
CA ASP A 98 -20.22 -13.78 -14.46
C ASP A 98 -21.23 -14.86 -14.93
N PRO A 99 -20.83 -16.13 -15.17
CA PRO A 99 -21.69 -17.16 -15.76
C PRO A 99 -22.83 -17.64 -14.84
N ILE A 100 -22.93 -17.11 -13.62
CA ILE A 100 -23.86 -17.57 -12.58
C ILE A 100 -25.22 -16.82 -12.63
N HIS A 101 -25.38 -15.81 -13.50
CA HIS A 101 -26.62 -15.02 -13.58
C HIS A 101 -27.76 -15.65 -14.42
N HIS A 102 -27.67 -16.93 -14.81
CA HIS A 102 -28.76 -17.60 -15.55
C HIS A 102 -29.68 -18.47 -14.68
N LYS A 103 -29.51 -18.44 -13.35
CA LYS A 103 -30.25 -19.33 -12.44
C LYS A 103 -31.41 -18.64 -11.70
N TYR A 104 -31.51 -17.32 -11.76
CA TYR A 104 -32.53 -16.55 -11.06
C TYR A 104 -33.17 -15.51 -11.99
N THR A 105 -33.90 -16.01 -12.98
CA THR A 105 -34.98 -15.25 -13.62
C THR A 105 -36.14 -16.22 -13.71
N ASN A 106 -37.12 -16.01 -12.83
CA ASN A 106 -38.39 -16.71 -12.89
C ASN A 106 -39.42 -15.72 -13.48
N PRO A 107 -40.34 -16.17 -14.34
CA PRO A 107 -41.52 -15.38 -14.71
C PRO A 107 -42.42 -15.09 -13.50
#